data_AF-A0A068T9V0-F1
#
_entry.id   AF-A0A068T9V0-F1
#
_cell.length_a   1.000
_cell.length_b   1.000
_cell.length_c   1.000
_cell.angle_alpha   90.00
_cell.angle_beta   90.00
_cell.angle_gamma   90.00
#
_symmetry.space_group_name_H-M   'P 1'
#
loop_
_entity.id
_entity.type
_entity.pdbx_description
1 polymer ?
#
loop_
_entity_poly.entity_id
_entity_poly.type
_entity_poly.pdbx_seq_one_letter_code
_entity_poly.pdbx_strand_id
1 'polypeptide(L)'
;MKATLPLTLSLALLATMAAASLAAWFTIAPGADLAVHFGLDGTPDRYAPAPFALSIIPVAALVSTAIFALTQRFDRRAADKPVLYMALWIFVIALLAGGHAMIVGHALSAN
;
A
#
# COMPACT_ATOMS: atom_id res chain seq x y z
N MET A 1 1.68 -5.80 23.76
CA MET A 1 2.77 -5.83 22.75
C MET A 1 3.16 -4.40 22.39
N LYS A 2 4.44 -4.12 22.14
CA LYS A 2 4.85 -2.78 21.67
C LYS A 2 4.49 -2.65 20.19
N ALA A 3 3.61 -1.72 19.86
CA ALA A 3 3.19 -1.43 18.47
C ALA A 3 4.32 -0.86 17.60
N THR A 4 5.49 -0.58 18.18
CA THR A 4 6.61 0.12 17.56
C THR A 4 7.08 -0.56 16.27
N LEU A 5 7.26 -1.88 16.26
CA LEU A 5 7.75 -2.57 15.07
C LEU A 5 6.78 -2.50 13.87
N PRO A 6 5.52 -2.97 13.97
CA PRO A 6 4.60 -2.94 12.83
C PRO A 6 4.30 -1.50 12.38
N LEU A 7 4.26 -0.54 13.31
CA LEU A 7 4.09 0.87 12.98
C LEU A 7 5.30 1.42 12.20
N THR A 8 6.53 1.22 12.68
CA THR A 8 7.74 1.67 11.99
C THR A 8 7.84 1.09 10.58
N LEU A 9 7.58 -0.21 10.42
CA LEU A 9 7.55 -0.85 9.11
C LEU A 9 6.47 -0.26 8.19
N SER A 10 5.28 0.00 8.74
CA SER A 10 4.19 0.60 7.96
C SER A 10 4.52 2.01 7.49
N LEU A 11 5.12 2.84 8.36
CA LEU A 11 5.53 4.19 8.01
C LEU A 11 6.66 4.20 6.98
N ALA A 12 7.64 3.28 7.12
CA ALA A 12 8.71 3.12 6.15
C ALA A 12 8.16 2.72 4.78
N LEU A 13 7.28 1.71 4.72
CA LEU A 13 6.65 1.29 3.46
C LEU A 13 5.76 2.39 2.86
N LEU A 14 5.00 3.10 3.68
CA LEU A 14 4.17 4.22 3.21
C LEU A 14 5.03 5.35 2.61
N ALA A 15 6.16 5.67 3.25
CA ALA A 15 7.11 6.65 2.72
C ALA A 15 7.69 6.18 1.38
N THR A 16 8.04 4.90 1.25
CA THR A 16 8.50 4.32 -0.01
C THR A 16 7.42 4.40 -1.10
N MET A 17 6.17 4.04 -0.80
CA MET A 17 5.06 4.13 -1.75
C MET A 17 4.83 5.58 -2.21
N ALA A 18 4.88 6.54 -1.28
CA ALA A 18 4.73 7.97 -1.60
C ALA A 18 5.89 8.45 -2.50
N ALA A 19 7.12 8.09 -2.18
CA ALA A 19 8.29 8.43 -2.99
C ALA A 19 8.21 7.81 -4.39
N ALA A 20 7.83 6.53 -4.49
CA ALA A 20 7.65 5.83 -5.76
C ALA A 20 6.52 6.45 -6.61
N SER A 21 5.42 6.85 -5.98
CA SER A 21 4.31 7.55 -6.65
C SER A 21 4.75 8.90 -7.20
N LEU A 22 5.51 9.66 -6.40
CA LEU A 22 6.03 10.96 -6.81
C LEU A 22 7.04 10.81 -7.96
N ALA A 23 7.93 9.82 -7.87
CA ALA A 23 8.87 9.53 -8.95
C ALA A 23 8.15 9.16 -10.25
N ALA A 24 7.18 8.25 -10.19
CA ALA A 24 6.38 7.85 -11.35
C ALA A 24 5.59 9.03 -11.95
N TRP A 25 5.04 9.90 -11.12
CA TRP A 25 4.30 11.09 -11.57
C TRP A 25 5.12 11.99 -12.50
N PHE A 26 6.43 12.11 -12.26
CA PHE A 26 7.32 12.92 -13.10
C PHE A 26 7.83 12.23 -14.36
N THR A 27 7.61 10.92 -14.51
CA THR A 27 8.11 10.15 -15.66
C THR A 27 7.01 9.77 -16.65
N ILE A 28 5.77 9.63 -16.19
CA ILE A 28 4.65 9.21 -17.05
C ILE A 28 4.19 10.35 -17.97
N ALA A 29 3.62 9.97 -19.12
CA ALA A 29 2.99 10.92 -20.03
C ALA A 29 1.82 11.68 -19.37
N PRO A 30 1.65 13.00 -19.64
CA PRO A 30 0.51 13.75 -19.14
C PRO A 30 -0.83 13.13 -19.56
N GLY A 31 -1.74 12.97 -18.60
CA GLY A 31 -3.06 12.38 -18.86
C GLY A 31 -3.06 10.86 -19.07
N ALA A 32 -1.95 10.17 -18.76
CA ALA A 32 -1.90 8.72 -18.85
C ALA A 32 -2.89 8.03 -17.88
N ASP A 33 -3.53 6.99 -18.39
CA ASP A 33 -4.22 6.00 -17.59
C ASP A 33 -3.24 4.89 -17.21
N LEU A 34 -3.23 4.50 -15.93
CA LEU A 34 -2.33 3.49 -15.39
C LEU A 34 -3.10 2.24 -14.98
N ALA A 35 -2.45 1.09 -15.13
CA ALA A 35 -2.97 -0.18 -14.67
C ALA A 35 -3.24 -0.14 -13.16
N VAL A 36 -4.45 -0.54 -12.73
CA VAL A 36 -4.86 -0.59 -11.31
C VAL A 36 -5.34 -1.97 -10.88
N HIS A 37 -5.52 -2.89 -11.82
CA HIS A 37 -5.84 -4.28 -11.57
C HIS A 37 -5.03 -5.16 -12.51
N PHE A 38 -4.66 -6.34 -12.01
CA PHE A 38 -3.82 -7.29 -12.70
C PHE A 38 -4.43 -8.68 -12.52
N GLY A 39 -4.52 -9.44 -13.61
CA GLY A 39 -4.89 -10.85 -13.59
C GLY A 39 -3.89 -11.70 -12.80
N LEU A 40 -4.22 -12.98 -12.58
CA LEU A 40 -3.33 -13.92 -11.90
C LEU A 40 -2.03 -14.19 -12.68
N ASP A 41 -2.05 -13.93 -13.99
CA ASP A 41 -0.90 -13.97 -14.88
C ASP A 41 -0.09 -12.66 -14.88
N GLY A 42 -0.53 -11.66 -14.10
CA GLY A 42 0.09 -10.34 -14.04
C GLY A 42 -0.30 -9.42 -15.19
N THR A 43 -1.23 -9.80 -16.07
CA THR A 43 -1.67 -8.94 -17.16
C THR A 43 -2.60 -7.83 -16.65
N PRO A 44 -2.37 -6.55 -17.01
CA PRO A 44 -3.31 -5.50 -16.67
C PRO A 44 -4.65 -5.67 -17.40
N ASP A 45 -5.75 -5.56 -16.66
CA ASP A 45 -7.11 -5.69 -17.21
C ASP A 45 -8.03 -4.50 -16.83
N ARG A 46 -7.57 -3.58 -15.96
CA ARG A 46 -8.26 -2.32 -15.64
C ARG A 46 -7.29 -1.18 -15.46
N TYR A 47 -7.74 0.00 -15.86
CA TYR A 47 -6.95 1.22 -15.85
C TYR A 47 -7.73 2.35 -15.17
N ALA A 48 -7.00 3.34 -14.66
CA ALA A 48 -7.57 4.55 -14.09
C ALA A 48 -6.61 5.74 -14.28
N PRO A 49 -7.11 6.99 -14.17
CA PRO A 49 -6.27 8.17 -14.29
C PRO A 49 -5.10 8.15 -13.31
N ALA A 50 -3.92 8.60 -13.76
CA ALA A 50 -2.69 8.61 -12.97
C ALA A 50 -2.83 9.18 -11.54
N PRO A 51 -3.57 10.28 -11.28
CA PRO A 51 -3.74 10.79 -9.91
C PRO A 51 -4.41 9.77 -8.99
N PHE A 52 -5.38 9.00 -9.49
CA PHE A 52 -6.06 7.97 -8.73
C PHE A 52 -5.17 6.73 -8.56
N ALA A 53 -4.61 6.23 -9.66
CA ALA A 53 -3.81 5.01 -9.67
C ALA A 53 -2.59 5.10 -8.74
N LEU A 54 -1.89 6.24 -8.72
CA LEU A 54 -0.71 6.44 -7.88
C LEU A 54 -1.04 6.71 -6.41
N SER A 55 -2.26 7.16 -6.07
CA SER A 55 -2.60 7.57 -4.70
C SER A 55 -3.46 6.57 -3.93
N ILE A 56 -4.25 5.74 -4.61
CA ILE A 56 -5.28 4.92 -3.95
C ILE A 56 -4.69 3.91 -2.95
N ILE A 57 -3.61 3.21 -3.33
CA ILE A 57 -2.98 2.22 -2.44
C ILE A 57 -2.20 2.88 -1.28
N PRO A 58 -1.39 3.95 -1.48
CA PRO A 58 -0.79 4.68 -0.37
C PRO A 58 -1.83 5.19 0.64
N VAL A 59 -2.96 5.71 0.16
CA VAL A 59 -4.08 6.14 1.02
C VAL A 59 -4.66 4.95 1.78
N ALA A 60 -4.93 3.82 1.11
CA ALA A 60 -5.42 2.61 1.77
C ALA A 60 -4.43 2.06 2.82
N ALA A 61 -3.13 2.13 2.57
CA ALA A 61 -2.08 1.73 3.50
C ALA A 61 -2.02 2.67 4.72
N LEU A 62 -2.15 3.98 4.53
CA LEU A 62 -2.24 4.96 5.61
C LEU A 62 -3.47 4.68 6.50
N VAL A 63 -4.64 4.51 5.89
CA VAL A 63 -5.90 4.20 6.60
C VAL A 63 -5.77 2.89 7.38
N SER A 64 -5.26 1.83 6.74
CA SER A 64 -5.05 0.53 7.39
C SER A 64 -4.09 0.64 8.58
N THR A 65 -2.99 1.38 8.41
CA THR A 65 -2.01 1.64 9.47
C THR A 65 -2.66 2.36 10.66
N ALA A 66 -3.48 3.38 10.39
CA ALA A 66 -4.20 4.11 11.43
C ALA A 66 -5.20 3.20 12.17
N ILE A 67 -5.97 2.38 11.43
CA ILE A 67 -6.91 1.42 12.02
C ILE A 67 -6.15 0.45 12.95
N PHE A 68 -5.08 -0.18 12.47
CA PHE A 68 -4.34 -1.14 13.29
C PHE A 68 -3.67 -0.48 14.51
N ALA A 69 -3.13 0.73 14.37
CA ALA A 69 -2.48 1.45 15.47
C ALA A 69 -3.48 1.92 16.54
N LEU A 70 -4.69 2.32 16.14
CA LEU A 70 -5.72 2.80 17.05
C LEU A 70 -6.49 1.66 17.71
N THR A 71 -6.82 0.60 16.97
CA THR A 71 -7.64 -0.52 17.47
C THR A 71 -6.94 -1.25 18.63
N GLN A 72 -5.61 -1.34 18.62
CA GLN A 72 -4.84 -1.90 19.74
C GLN A 72 -5.08 -1.21 21.09
N ARG A 73 -5.57 0.03 21.10
CA ARG A 73 -5.81 0.79 22.34
C ARG A 73 -7.14 0.45 22.99
N PHE A 74 -8.10 -0.11 22.25
CA PHE A 74 -9.48 -0.24 22.70
C PHE A 74 -10.03 -1.67 22.58
N ASP A 75 -9.44 -2.53 21.75
CA ASP A 75 -9.92 -3.90 21.54
C ASP A 75 -9.16 -4.92 22.41
N ARG A 76 -9.89 -5.55 23.34
CA ARG A 76 -9.38 -6.65 24.18
C ARG A 76 -8.96 -7.88 23.37
N ARG A 77 -9.62 -8.17 22.24
CA ARG A 77 -9.27 -9.31 21.37
C ARG A 77 -7.88 -9.16 20.77
N ALA A 78 -7.48 -7.92 20.44
CA ALA A 78 -6.14 -7.62 19.98
C ALA A 78 -5.08 -7.86 21.08
N ALA A 79 -5.45 -7.68 22.36
CA ALA A 79 -4.59 -7.97 23.49
C ALA A 79 -4.44 -9.48 23.75
N ASP A 80 -5.49 -10.27 23.51
CA ASP A 80 -5.51 -11.72 23.76
C ASP A 80 -4.66 -12.52 22.75
N LYS A 81 -4.54 -12.04 21.50
CA LYS A 81 -3.77 -12.70 20.43
C LYS A 81 -2.80 -11.75 19.73
N PRO A 82 -1.79 -11.23 20.44
CA PRO A 82 -1.08 -10.05 19.96
C PRO A 82 -0.10 -10.38 18.82
N VAL A 83 0.41 -11.62 18.75
CA VAL A 83 1.23 -12.12 17.63
C VAL A 83 0.41 -12.24 16.34
N LEU A 84 -0.79 -12.83 16.40
CA LEU A 84 -1.67 -12.96 15.24
C LEU A 84 -2.08 -11.57 14.73
N TYR A 85 -2.39 -10.65 15.64
CA TYR A 85 -2.72 -9.28 15.28
C TYR A 85 -1.58 -8.57 14.54
N MET A 86 -0.34 -8.71 15.03
CA MET A 86 0.85 -8.15 14.37
C MET A 86 1.11 -8.79 13.02
N ALA A 87 0.98 -10.13 12.93
CA ALA A 87 1.14 -10.85 11.67
C ALA A 87 0.13 -10.37 10.62
N LEU A 88 -1.14 -10.21 11.01
CA LEU A 88 -2.19 -9.68 10.15
C LEU A 88 -1.90 -8.25 9.70
N TRP A 89 -1.48 -7.37 10.63
CA TRP A 89 -1.10 -6.00 10.29
C TRP A 89 0.01 -5.99 9.23
N ILE A 90 1.13 -6.66 9.51
CA ILE A 90 2.27 -6.70 8.60
C ILE A 90 1.86 -7.29 7.25
N PHE A 91 1.08 -8.37 7.25
CA PHE A 91 0.58 -9.01 6.03
C PHE A 91 -0.26 -8.06 5.17
N VAL A 92 -1.23 -7.35 5.76
CA VAL A 92 -2.07 -6.39 5.03
C VAL A 92 -1.23 -5.28 4.40
N ILE A 93 -0.30 -4.70 5.16
CA ILE A 93 0.55 -3.61 4.66
C ILE A 93 1.51 -4.11 3.57
N ALA A 94 2.06 -5.32 3.71
CA ALA A 94 2.90 -5.94 2.68
C ALA A 94 2.11 -6.22 1.39
N LEU A 95 0.87 -6.69 1.50
CA LEU A 95 0.00 -6.93 0.34
C LEU A 95 -0.29 -5.62 -0.40
N LEU A 96 -0.62 -4.55 0.33
CA LEU A 96 -0.82 -3.22 -0.25
C LEU A 96 0.47 -2.70 -0.90
N ALA A 97 1.62 -2.81 -0.23
CA ALA A 97 2.90 -2.42 -0.81
C ALA A 97 3.22 -3.19 -2.10
N GLY A 98 2.95 -4.50 -2.14
CA GLY A 98 3.12 -5.33 -3.34
C GLY A 98 2.22 -4.89 -4.48
N GLY A 99 0.94 -4.63 -4.21
CA GLY A 99 0.01 -4.11 -5.22
C GLY A 99 0.44 -2.75 -5.76
N HIS A 100 0.89 -1.84 -4.89
CA HIS A 100 1.41 -0.54 -5.32
C HIS A 100 2.66 -0.65 -6.18
N ALA A 101 3.58 -1.56 -5.82
CA ALA A 101 4.77 -1.84 -6.61
C ALA A 101 4.43 -2.37 -8.01
N MET A 102 3.35 -3.15 -8.17
CA MET A 102 2.89 -3.56 -9.51
C MET A 102 2.39 -2.38 -10.34
N ILE A 103 1.60 -1.48 -9.74
CA ILE A 103 1.12 -0.25 -10.43
C ILE A 103 2.29 0.60 -10.91
N VAL A 104 3.21 0.93 -9.99
CA VAL A 104 4.38 1.77 -10.32
C VAL A 104 5.32 1.07 -11.28
N GLY A 105 5.61 -0.22 -11.06
CA GLY A 105 6.49 -1.00 -11.91
C GLY A 105 5.98 -1.06 -13.36
N HIS A 106 4.69 -1.32 -13.55
CA HIS A 106 4.07 -1.30 -14.88
C HIS A 106 4.11 0.10 -15.50
N ALA A 107 3.79 1.15 -14.73
CA ALA A 107 3.83 2.53 -15.21
C ALA A 107 5.23 2.94 -15.67
N LEU A 108 6.29 2.47 -15.00
CA LEU A 108 7.68 2.75 -15.36
C LEU A 108 8.17 1.90 -16.54
N SER A 109 7.65 0.68 -16.74
CA SER A 109 8.02 -0.17 -17.89
C SER A 109 7.30 0.20 -19.19
N ALA A 110 6.20 0.93 -19.10
CA ALA A 110 5.38 1.31 -20.25
C ALA A 110 5.80 2.66 -20.88
N ASN A 111 6.79 3.35 -20.30
CA ASN A 111 7.46 4.51 -20.90
C ASN A 111 8.65 4.08 -21.75
#